data_AF-A0A242CFG3-F1
#
_entry.id   AF-A0A242CFG3-F1
#
_cell.length_a   1.000
_cell.length_b   1.000
_cell.length_c   1.000
_cell.angle_alpha   90.00
_cell.angle_beta   90.00
_cell.angle_gamma   90.00
#
_symmetry.space_group_name_H-M   'P 1'
#
loop_
_entity.id
_entity.type
_entity.pdbx_description
1 polymer ?
#
loop_
_entity_poly.entity_id
_entity_poly.type
_entity_poly.pdbx_seq_one_letter_code
_entity_poly.pdbx_strand_id
1 'polypeptide(L)'
;MELTHYQQWISDFYKKRGWYALNPFIRVGFLAEETGEVARAVRALEIGRDRPDEKVQEKEALIQELTEELGDVLDNVFILADTYDIRFEDILTSHKAKLEERFKDTSR
;
A
#
# COMPACT_ATOMS: atom_id res chain seq x y z
N MET A 1 12.16 -12.32 2.18
CA MET A 1 10.92 -12.95 2.65
C MET A 1 10.05 -13.18 1.43
N GLU A 2 9.46 -14.36 1.27
CA GLU A 2 8.48 -14.59 0.19
C GLU A 2 7.21 -13.80 0.45
N LEU A 3 6.57 -13.29 -0.60
CA LEU A 3 5.37 -12.45 -0.49
C LEU A 3 4.21 -13.17 0.21
N THR A 4 4.08 -14.48 0.00
CA THR A 4 3.10 -15.34 0.69
C THR A 4 3.38 -15.46 2.18
N HIS A 5 4.64 -15.58 2.59
CA HIS A 5 5.03 -15.57 3.99
C HIS A 5 4.75 -14.21 4.64
N TYR A 6 4.97 -13.11 3.91
CA TYR A 6 4.63 -11.78 4.38
C TYR A 6 3.13 -11.62 4.59
N GLN A 7 2.32 -12.02 3.60
CA GLN A 7 0.87 -11.95 3.68
C GLN A 7 0.31 -12.76 4.87
N GLN A 8 0.86 -13.94 5.12
CA GLN A 8 0.45 -14.74 6.29
C GLN A 8 0.84 -14.05 7.60
N TRP A 9 2.07 -13.57 7.69
CA TRP A 9 2.58 -12.90 8.88
C TRP A 9 1.76 -11.64 9.21
N ILE A 10 1.44 -10.82 8.21
CA ILE A 10 0.71 -9.57 8.40
C ILE A 10 -0.74 -9.83 8.83
N SER A 11 -1.39 -10.84 8.21
CA SER A 11 -2.72 -11.29 8.62
C SER A 11 -2.74 -11.73 10.08
N ASP A 12 -1.80 -12.59 10.49
CA ASP A 12 -1.71 -13.07 11.86
C ASP A 12 -1.40 -11.93 12.85
N PHE A 13 -0.55 -10.98 12.45
CA PHE A 13 -0.16 -9.83 13.26
C PHE A 13 -1.36 -8.92 13.57
N TYR A 14 -2.19 -8.64 12.58
CA TYR A 14 -3.36 -7.76 12.72
C TYR A 14 -4.58 -8.48 13.30
N LYS A 15 -4.80 -9.78 13.02
CA LYS A 15 -5.83 -10.59 13.68
C LYS A 15 -5.65 -10.58 15.21
N LYS A 16 -4.42 -10.74 15.69
CA LYS A 16 -4.10 -10.68 17.14
C LYS A 16 -4.40 -9.33 17.79
N ARG A 17 -4.48 -8.25 17.00
CA ARG A 17 -4.74 -6.88 17.47
C ARG A 17 -6.20 -6.47 17.33
N GLY A 18 -7.08 -7.38 16.92
CA GLY A 18 -8.50 -7.09 16.71
C GLY A 18 -8.78 -6.22 15.49
N TRP A 19 -7.80 -6.03 14.60
CA TRP A 19 -7.94 -5.17 13.43
C TRP A 19 -9.02 -5.70 12.48
N TYR A 20 -9.19 -7.01 12.40
CA TYR A 20 -10.23 -7.66 11.59
C TYR A 20 -11.65 -7.49 12.15
N ALA A 21 -11.81 -6.96 13.36
CA ALA A 21 -13.12 -6.63 13.91
C ALA A 21 -13.67 -5.29 13.39
N LEU A 22 -12.83 -4.47 12.75
CA LEU A 22 -13.26 -3.20 12.16
C LEU A 22 -14.04 -3.44 10.87
N ASN A 23 -15.13 -2.69 10.68
CA ASN A 23 -15.94 -2.76 9.49
C ASN A 23 -15.10 -2.43 8.24
N PRO A 24 -15.22 -3.18 7.12
CA PRO A 24 -14.50 -2.87 5.88
C PRO A 24 -14.71 -1.44 5.36
N PHE A 25 -15.86 -0.83 5.63
CA PHE A 25 -16.12 0.57 5.30
C PHE A 25 -15.18 1.54 6.05
N ILE A 26 -14.88 1.26 7.33
CA ILE A 26 -13.92 2.04 8.12
C ILE A 26 -12.51 1.82 7.56
N ARG A 27 -12.18 0.59 7.17
CA ARG A 27 -10.87 0.22 6.59
C ARG A 27 -10.54 1.00 5.33
N VAL A 28 -11.53 1.24 4.46
CA VAL A 28 -11.34 2.06 3.27
C VAL A 28 -11.00 3.52 3.63
N GLY A 29 -11.47 4.02 4.78
CA GLY A 29 -11.04 5.30 5.34
C GLY A 29 -9.54 5.34 5.62
N PHE A 30 -9.02 4.35 6.36
CA PHE A 30 -7.58 4.24 6.62
C PHE A 30 -6.76 4.10 5.34
N LEU A 31 -7.20 3.28 4.38
CA LEU A 31 -6.54 3.20 3.07
C LEU A 31 -6.42 4.56 2.37
N ALA A 32 -7.45 5.41 2.47
CA ALA A 32 -7.42 6.75 1.91
C ALA A 32 -6.47 7.68 2.68
N GLU A 33 -6.39 7.55 4.00
CA GLU A 33 -5.43 8.26 4.85
C GLU A 33 -3.99 7.90 4.45
N GLU A 34 -3.63 6.61 4.38
CA GLU A 34 -2.28 6.16 3.99
C GLU A 34 -1.94 6.56 2.55
N THR A 35 -2.92 6.58 1.64
CA THR A 35 -2.69 7.08 0.28
C THR A 35 -2.36 8.59 0.27
N GLY A 36 -2.95 9.35 1.20
CA GLY A 36 -2.62 10.76 1.42
C GLY A 36 -1.22 10.96 2.00
N GLU A 37 -0.81 10.10 2.92
CA GLU A 37 0.55 10.02 3.47
C GLU A 37 1.58 9.75 2.36
N VAL A 38 1.34 8.77 1.49
CA VAL A 38 2.18 8.51 0.31
C VAL A 38 2.28 9.74 -0.59
N ALA A 39 1.16 10.42 -0.86
CA ALA A 39 1.18 11.63 -1.68
C ALA A 39 2.01 12.75 -1.04
N ARG A 40 1.96 12.88 0.29
CA ARG A 40 2.76 13.83 1.07
C ARG A 40 4.25 13.49 0.99
N ALA A 41 4.63 12.22 1.15
CA ALA A 41 6.01 11.76 1.06
C ALA A 41 6.60 11.97 -0.35
N VAL A 42 5.85 11.63 -1.41
CA VAL A 42 6.26 11.90 -2.80
C VAL A 42 6.43 13.40 -3.03
N ARG A 43 5.50 14.24 -2.56
CA ARG A 43 5.63 15.69 -2.69
C ARG A 43 6.91 16.21 -2.02
N ALA A 44 7.24 15.70 -0.83
CA ALA A 44 8.46 16.08 -0.12
C ALA A 44 9.72 15.71 -0.90
N LEU A 45 9.75 14.53 -1.53
CA LEU A 45 10.85 14.08 -2.40
C LEU A 45 11.02 14.91 -3.68
N GLU A 46 9.91 15.24 -4.35
CA GLU A 46 9.95 15.83 -5.69
C GLU A 46 10.10 17.35 -5.67
N ILE A 47 9.32 18.02 -4.82
CA ILE A 47 9.22 19.50 -4.82
C ILE A 47 9.38 20.11 -3.43
N GLY A 48 9.69 19.30 -2.42
CA GLY A 48 9.77 19.74 -1.03
C GLY A 48 8.42 20.10 -0.42
N ARG A 49 8.47 20.54 0.84
CA ARG A 49 7.30 20.99 1.58
C ARG A 49 7.47 22.47 1.91
N ASP A 50 6.48 23.26 1.51
CA ASP A 50 6.42 24.69 1.82
C ASP A 50 5.96 24.88 3.28
N ARG A 51 6.86 24.55 4.21
CA ARG A 51 6.65 24.64 5.66
C ARG A 51 7.88 25.27 6.30
N PRO A 52 7.77 26.52 6.80
CA PRO A 52 8.91 27.24 7.36
C PRO A 52 9.44 26.64 8.67
N ASP A 53 8.66 25.76 9.30
CA ASP A 53 8.99 25.03 10.53
C ASP A 53 9.61 23.65 10.30
N GLU A 54 9.59 23.12 9.07
CA GLU A 54 10.17 21.82 8.76
C GLU A 54 11.67 21.93 8.46
N LYS A 55 12.46 21.09 9.12
CA LYS A 55 13.87 20.92 8.77
C LYS A 55 13.97 20.25 7.41
N VAL A 56 14.92 20.68 6.60
CA VAL A 56 15.30 19.97 5.38
C VAL A 56 15.73 18.55 5.78
N GLN A 57 15.01 17.56 5.26
CA GLN A 57 15.34 16.15 5.45
C GLN A 57 16.36 15.73 4.39
N GLU A 58 17.29 14.84 4.78
CA GLU A 58 18.17 14.17 3.84
C GLU A 58 17.36 13.26 2.91
N LYS A 59 17.84 13.06 1.69
CA LYS A 59 17.13 12.26 0.67
C LYS A 59 16.84 10.84 1.16
N GLU A 60 17.77 10.24 1.89
CA GLU A 60 17.62 8.90 2.45
C GLU A 60 16.46 8.83 3.44
N ALA A 61 16.28 9.87 4.27
CA ALA A 61 15.17 9.93 5.21
C ALA A 61 13.82 10.07 4.49
N LEU A 62 13.77 10.85 3.41
CA LEU A 62 12.57 11.01 2.59
C LEU A 62 12.19 9.70 1.85
N ILE A 63 13.17 8.95 1.36
CA ILE A 63 12.95 7.63 0.74
C ILE A 63 12.48 6.62 1.78
N GLN A 64 13.03 6.66 3.00
CA GLN A 64 12.59 5.82 4.10
C GLN A 64 11.13 6.10 4.45
N GLU A 65 10.75 7.37 4.57
CA GLU A 65 9.37 7.81 4.81
C GLU A 65 8.45 7.28 3.71
N LEU A 66 8.77 7.51 2.42
CA LEU A 66 7.96 6.95 1.32
C LEU A 66 7.84 5.42 1.39
N THR A 67 8.89 4.72 1.80
CA THR A 67 8.89 3.26 1.91
C THR A 67 7.93 2.79 3.02
N GLU A 68 7.88 3.52 4.14
CA GLU A 68 6.95 3.28 5.25
C GLU A 68 5.50 3.48 4.79
N GLU A 69 5.18 4.63 4.19
CA GLU A 69 3.80 4.94 3.77
C GLU A 69 3.29 3.97 2.67
N LEU A 70 4.17 3.53 1.76
CA LEU A 70 3.83 2.49 0.78
C LEU A 70 3.54 1.14 1.45
N GLY A 71 4.23 0.84 2.56
CA GLY A 71 3.96 -0.32 3.41
C GLY A 71 2.57 -0.24 4.04
N ASP A 72 2.19 0.91 4.58
CA ASP A 72 0.90 1.10 5.25
C ASP A 72 -0.29 1.01 4.28
N VAL A 73 -0.12 1.50 3.04
CA VAL A 73 -1.07 1.27 1.95
C VAL A 73 -1.19 -0.23 1.65
N LEU A 74 -0.06 -0.94 1.53
CA LEU A 74 -0.04 -2.36 1.19
C LEU A 74 -0.69 -3.21 2.29
N ASP A 75 -0.46 -2.88 3.57
CA ASP A 75 -1.08 -3.54 4.71
C ASP A 75 -2.60 -3.43 4.68
N ASN A 76 -3.13 -2.24 4.40
CA ASN A 76 -4.58 -2.03 4.26
C ASN A 76 -5.16 -2.86 3.10
N VAL A 77 -4.45 -2.96 1.97
CA VAL A 77 -4.84 -3.82 0.84
C VAL A 77 -4.84 -5.30 1.25
N PHE A 78 -3.83 -5.78 1.98
CA PHE A 78 -3.78 -7.17 2.45
C PHE A 78 -4.90 -7.50 3.41
N ILE A 79 -5.19 -6.62 4.38
CA ILE A 79 -6.28 -6.83 5.33
C ILE A 79 -7.61 -6.89 4.60
N LEU A 80 -7.85 -6.00 3.63
CA LEU A 80 -9.07 -6.03 2.81
C LEU A 80 -9.17 -7.33 2.01
N ALA A 81 -8.09 -7.74 1.33
CA ALA A 81 -8.07 -8.99 0.57
C ALA A 81 -8.40 -10.19 1.46
N ASP A 82 -7.73 -10.33 2.61
CA ASP A 82 -7.96 -11.41 3.56
C ASP A 82 -9.36 -11.37 4.19
N THR A 83 -9.93 -10.17 4.41
CA THR A 83 -11.31 -10.01 4.92
C THR A 83 -12.36 -10.58 3.96
N TYR A 84 -12.08 -10.56 2.65
CA TYR A 84 -12.94 -11.10 1.60
C TYR A 84 -12.49 -12.46 1.08
N ASP A 85 -11.56 -13.13 1.77
CA ASP A 85 -10.99 -14.43 1.37
C ASP A 85 -10.36 -14.40 -0.05
N ILE A 86 -9.73 -13.28 -0.38
CA ILE A 86 -9.04 -13.06 -1.66
C ILE A 86 -7.54 -13.30 -1.44
N ARG A 87 -6.95 -14.24 -2.18
CA ARG A 87 -5.50 -14.44 -2.17
C ARG A 87 -4.82 -13.31 -2.93
N PHE A 88 -3.70 -12.81 -2.43
CA PHE A 88 -3.01 -11.71 -3.09
C PHE A 88 -2.44 -12.10 -4.46
N GLU A 89 -1.97 -13.34 -4.59
CA GLU A 89 -1.54 -13.91 -5.87
C GLU A 89 -2.63 -13.87 -6.95
N ASP A 90 -3.89 -14.06 -6.56
CA ASP A 90 -5.02 -14.00 -7.49
C ASP A 90 -5.24 -12.56 -8.00
N ILE A 91 -5.06 -11.56 -7.13
CA ILE A 91 -5.11 -10.13 -7.53
C ILE A 91 -4.03 -9.84 -8.56
N LEU A 92 -2.77 -10.21 -8.27
CA LEU A 92 -1.63 -9.97 -9.15
C LEU A 92 -1.79 -10.68 -10.50
N THR A 93 -2.18 -11.95 -10.47
CA THR A 93 -2.35 -12.79 -11.67
C THR A 93 -3.48 -12.26 -12.55
N SER A 94 -4.64 -11.95 -11.96
CA SER A 94 -5.79 -11.40 -12.68
C SER A 94 -5.46 -10.05 -13.31
N HIS A 95 -4.78 -9.16 -12.58
CA HIS A 95 -4.42 -7.85 -13.08
C HIS A 95 -3.39 -7.93 -14.22
N LYS A 96 -2.36 -8.78 -14.08
CA LYS A 96 -1.37 -9.02 -15.13
C LYS A 96 -2.03 -9.53 -16.41
N ALA A 97 -2.86 -10.58 -16.31
CA ALA A 97 -3.56 -11.14 -17.46
C ALA A 97 -4.44 -10.11 -18.17
N LYS A 98 -5.14 -9.24 -17.40
CA LYS A 98 -5.95 -8.14 -17.94
C LYS A 98 -5.10 -7.11 -18.70
N LEU A 99 -3.91 -6.76 -18.20
CA LEU A 99 -3.01 -5.83 -18.87
C LEU A 99 -2.44 -6.45 -20.15
N GLU A 100 -1.97 -7.69 -20.09
CA GLU A 100 -1.45 -8.42 -21.25
C GLU A 100 -2.51 -8.53 -22.34
N GLU A 101 -3.76 -8.88 -22.01
CA GLU A 101 -4.86 -8.93 -22.97
C GLU A 101 -5.17 -7.56 -23.58
N ARG A 102 -5.19 -6.50 -22.75
CA ARG A 102 -5.48 -5.12 -23.22
C ARG A 102 -4.46 -4.61 -24.22
N PHE A 103 -3.19 -5.02 -24.10
CA PHE A 103 -2.09 -4.51 -24.94
C PHE A 103 -1.58 -5.52 -25.98
N LYS A 104 -2.17 -6.73 -26.10
CA LYS A 104 -1.85 -7.71 -27.15
C LYS A 104 -1.96 -7.13 -28.57
N ASP A 105 -2.87 -6.19 -28.78
CA ASP A 105 -3.12 -5.55 -30.08
C ASP A 105 -2.41 -4.20 -30.28
N THR A 106 -1.57 -3.76 -29.34
CA THR A 106 -0.81 -2.50 -29.46
C THR A 106 0.56 -2.68 -30.13
N SER A 107 0.83 -3.88 -30.64
CA SER A 107 1.94 -4.14 -31.57
C SER A 107 1.52 -3.76 -33.00
N ARG A 108 1.35 -2.45 -33.27
CA ARG A 108 1.23 -1.88 -34.61
C ARG A 108 2.13 -0.67 -34.76
#